data_AF-A0A3N5V5S6-F1
#
_entry.id   AF-A0A3N5V5S6-F1
#
_cell.length_a   1.000
_cell.length_b   1.000
_cell.length_c   1.000
_cell.angle_alpha   90.00
_cell.angle_beta   90.00
_cell.angle_gamma   90.00
#
_symmetry.space_group_name_H-M   'P 1'
#
loop_
_entity.id
_entity.type
_entity.pdbx_description
1 polymer ?
#
loop_
_entity_poly.entity_id
_entity_poly.type
_entity_poly.pdbx_seq_one_letter_code
_entity_poly.pdbx_strand_id
1 'polypeptide(L)' 'MRSVKLARTIADLAGSEEMQSAHLAEALQYRPKLMLG' A
#
# COMPACT_ATOMS: atom_id res chain seq x y z
N MET A 1 0.13 -11.26 6.86
CA MET A 1 0.79 -10.36 5.90
C MET A 1 -0.23 -9.39 5.28
N ARG A 2 -0.44 -8.21 5.87
CA ARG A 2 -1.48 -7.24 5.43
C ARG A 2 -0.87 -6.06 4.66
N SER A 3 0.35 -5.66 5.05
CA SER A 3 1.11 -4.56 4.45
C SER A 3 1.49 -4.82 2.98
N VAL A 4 1.74 -6.08 2.60
CA VAL A 4 2.09 -6.45 1.21
C VAL A 4 0.90 -6.30 0.27
N LYS A 5 -0.32 -6.64 0.71
CA LYS A 5 -1.54 -6.46 -0.09
C LYS A 5 -1.82 -4.97 -0.33
N LEU A 6 -1.60 -4.15 0.70
CA LEU A 6 -1.77 -2.71 0.61
C LEU A 6 -0.75 -2.07 -0.34
N ALA A 7 0.53 -2.48 -0.28
CA ALA A 7 1.54 -2.03 -1.23
C ALA A 7 1.19 -2.40 -2.68
N ARG A 8 0.65 -3.60 -2.90
CA ARG A 8 0.13 -4.04 -4.20
C ARG A 8 -1.01 -3.13 -4.68
N THR A 9 -1.97 -2.82 -3.81
CA THR A 9 -3.09 -1.93 -4.15
C THR A 9 -2.63 -0.51 -4.46
N ILE A 10 -1.63 0.01 -3.75
CA ILE A 10 -1.07 1.34 -4.00
C ILE A 10 -0.34 1.37 -5.35
N ALA A 11 0.45 0.34 -5.67
CA ALA A 11 1.11 0.23 -6.98
C ALA A 11 0.09 0.12 -8.14
N ASP A 12 -0.99 -0.64 -7.93
CA ASP A 12 -2.09 -0.81 -8.88
C ASP A 12 -2.86 0.51 -9.10
N LEU A 13 -3.16 1.25 -8.01
CA LEU A 13 -3.81 2.56 -8.06
C LEU A 13 -2.91 3.64 -8.69
N ALA A 14 -1.60 3.54 -8.48
CA ALA A 14 -0.61 4.42 -9.10
C ALA A 14 -0.38 4.09 -10.59
N GLY A 15 -0.99 3.04 -11.12
CA GLY A 15 -0.82 2.62 -12.52
C GLY A 15 0.61 2.19 -12.85
N SER A 16 1.41 1.82 -11.84
CA SER A 16 2.78 1.35 -12.04
C SER A 16 2.78 -0.16 -12.25
N GLU A 17 3.30 -0.61 -13.39
CA GLU A 17 3.45 -2.04 -13.71
C GLU A 17 4.38 -2.77 -12.72
N GLU A 18 5.30 -2.04 -12.08
CA GLU A 18 6.28 -2.60 -11.14
C GLU A 18 6.16 -1.97 -9.74
N MET A 19 6.19 -2.83 -8.71
CA MET A 19 6.11 -2.40 -7.31
C MET A 19 7.43 -1.75 -6.87
N GLN A 20 7.54 -0.45 -7.09
CA GLN A 20 8.68 0.37 -6.66
C GLN A 20 8.73 0.57 -5.14
N SER A 21 9.91 0.90 -4.61
CA SER A 21 10.14 1.16 -3.18
C SER A 21 9.26 2.28 -2.62
N ALA A 22 8.83 3.22 -3.47
CA ALA A 22 7.89 4.29 -3.14
C ALA A 22 6.53 3.76 -2.65
N HIS A 23 5.93 2.81 -3.38
CA HIS A 23 4.63 2.20 -3.01
C HIS A 23 4.71 1.42 -1.69
N LEU A 24 5.87 0.82 -1.41
CA LEU A 24 6.15 0.12 -0.15
C LEU A 24 6.24 1.11 1.02
N ALA A 25 6.92 2.24 0.82
CA ALA A 25 7.01 3.32 1.79
C ALA A 25 5.63 3.96 2.06
N GLU A 26 4.81 4.12 1.02
CA GLU A 26 3.42 4.57 1.15
C GLU A 26 2.56 3.55 1.90
N ALA A 27 2.68 2.25 1.60
CA ALA A 27 1.94 1.21 2.33
C ALA A 27 2.35 1.09 3.80
N LEU A 28 3.64 1.33 4.11
CA LEU A 28 4.16 1.37 5.48
C LEU A 28 3.67 2.61 6.24
N GLN A 29 3.59 3.76 5.57
CA GLN A 29 3.05 5.01 6.15
C GLN A 29 1.53 5.04 6.21
N TYR A 30 0.87 4.32 5.31
CA TYR A 30 -0.56 4.12 5.32
C TYR A 30 -0.90 3.26 6.52
N ARG A 31 -1.02 3.91 7.67
CA ARG A 31 -1.68 3.35 8.82
C ARG A 31 -3.15 3.34 8.47
N PRO A 32 -3.76 2.17 8.19
CA PRO A 32 -5.21 2.12 8.16
C PRO A 32 -5.65 2.61 9.53
N LYS A 33 -6.29 3.79 9.58
CA LYS A 33 -7.15 4.12 10.71
C LYS A 33 -8.13 2.96 10.74
N LEU A 34 -7.91 2.02 11.66
CA LEU A 34 -8.82 0.92 11.87
C LEU A 34 -10.14 1.61 12.23
N MET A 35 -11.00 1.81 11.24
CA MET A 35 -12.41 2.12 11.46
C MET A 35 -12.99 0.83 12.05
N LEU A 36 -12.69 0.62 13.33
CA LEU A 36 -13.43 -0.27 14.19
C LEU A 36 -14.54 0.61 14.78
N GLY A 37 -15.63 0.68 14.02
CA GLY A 37 -16.95 1.01 14.52
C GLY A 37 -17.77 -0.27 14.54
#